data_AF-A0A6N6QE47-F1
#
_entry.id   AF-A0A6N6QE47-F1
#
_cell.length_a   1.000
_cell.length_b   1.000
_cell.length_c   1.000
_cell.angle_alpha   90.00
_cell.angle_beta   90.00
_cell.angle_gamma   90.00
#
_symmetry.space_group_name_H-M   'P 1'
#
loop_
_entity.id
_entity.type
_entity.pdbx_description
1 polymer ?
#
loop_
_entity_poly.entity_id
_entity_poly.type
_entity_poly.pdbx_seq_one_letter_code
_entity_poly.pdbx_strand_id
1 'polypeptide(L)'
;MRVQPTEFAAEPLFRWLVSAGSSAAIGGMLASLAAVGRGPAGKLVFAWNGWVPVLFAAGSVLGWIFWKLIWRAQSDKTLASRRQLQAFAGFLGLMAMGSFAYPLRFLQAERRHDVFFGLGLAIVVLSAFGVLIYKTIRWVESGEPKDGESESDGE
;
A
#
# COMPACT_ATOMS: atom_id res chain seq x y z
N MET A 1 3.60 -16.56 27.99
CA MET A 1 3.21 -15.13 27.87
C MET A 1 2.49 -14.99 26.54
N ARG A 2 1.15 -15.05 26.52
CA ARG A 2 0.36 -14.88 25.29
C ARG A 2 0.29 -13.38 25.02
N VAL A 3 0.97 -12.94 23.97
CA VAL A 3 0.88 -11.56 23.50
C VAL A 3 -0.46 -11.42 22.81
N GLN A 4 -1.38 -10.62 23.36
CA GLN A 4 -2.68 -10.40 22.74
C GLN A 4 -2.48 -9.60 21.43
N PRO A 5 -2.82 -10.17 20.25
CA PRO A 5 -2.50 -9.55 18.96
C PRO A 5 -3.27 -8.25 18.67
N THR A 6 -4.26 -7.91 19.49
CA THR A 6 -5.11 -6.71 19.33
C THR A 6 -4.53 -5.46 19.98
N GLU A 7 -3.56 -5.57 20.90
CA GLU A 7 -3.01 -4.41 21.61
C GLU A 7 -2.07 -3.56 20.73
N PHE A 8 -1.23 -4.20 19.89
CA PHE A 8 -0.27 -3.47 19.05
C PHE A 8 -0.91 -2.56 17.98
N ALA A 9 -2.08 -2.93 17.44
CA ALA A 9 -2.77 -2.11 16.45
C ALA A 9 -3.41 -0.85 17.06
N ALA A 10 -3.58 -0.82 18.38
CA ALA A 10 -4.07 0.33 19.13
C ALA A 10 -2.94 1.29 19.53
N GLU A 11 -1.67 0.86 19.48
CA GLU A 11 -0.55 1.69 19.92
C GLU A 11 -0.36 2.94 19.05
N PRO A 12 -0.35 4.15 19.65
CA PRO A 12 -0.14 5.40 18.93
C PRO A 12 1.18 5.43 18.15
N LEU A 13 2.22 4.82 18.71
CA LEU A 13 3.55 4.72 18.10
C LEU A 13 3.50 3.92 16.78
N PHE A 14 2.84 2.76 16.80
CA PHE A 14 2.69 1.92 15.62
C PHE A 14 1.95 2.65 14.49
N ARG A 15 0.83 3.30 14.82
CA ARG A 15 0.05 4.09 13.84
C ARG A 15 0.88 5.22 13.24
N TRP A 16 1.62 5.94 14.07
CA TRP A 16 2.50 7.00 13.61
C TRP A 16 3.62 6.45 12.70
N LEU A 17 4.29 5.36 13.10
CA LEU A 17 5.38 4.77 12.34
C LEU A 17 4.93 4.28 10.96
N VAL A 18 3.82 3.52 10.92
CA VAL A 18 3.26 2.98 9.68
C VAL A 18 2.80 4.10 8.74
N SER A 19 2.12 5.12 9.28
CA SER A 19 1.66 6.25 8.47
C SER A 19 2.80 7.12 7.96
N ALA A 20 3.78 7.45 8.80
CA ALA A 20 4.95 8.24 8.43
C ALA A 20 5.79 7.51 7.37
N GLY A 21 6.08 6.22 7.59
CA GLY A 21 6.85 5.40 6.65
C GLY A 21 6.15 5.27 5.29
N SER A 22 4.85 4.94 5.29
CA SER A 22 4.07 4.83 4.05
C SER A 22 3.95 6.17 3.31
N SER A 23 3.75 7.26 4.05
CA SER A 23 3.66 8.61 3.48
C SER A 23 4.98 9.03 2.84
N ALA A 24 6.10 8.80 3.54
CA ALA A 24 7.43 9.07 3.01
C ALA A 24 7.73 8.22 1.77
N ALA A 25 7.29 6.96 1.73
CA ALA A 25 7.43 6.11 0.56
C ALA A 25 6.64 6.64 -0.65
N ILE A 26 5.39 7.07 -0.47
CA ILE A 26 4.57 7.69 -1.53
C ILE A 26 5.21 9.00 -2.01
N GLY A 27 5.67 9.84 -1.08
CA GLY A 27 6.42 11.05 -1.38
C GLY A 27 7.67 10.76 -2.20
N GLY A 28 8.48 9.79 -1.77
CA GLY A 28 9.70 9.37 -2.46
C GLY A 28 9.43 8.86 -3.88
N MET A 29 8.37 8.09 -4.06
CA MET A 29 7.93 7.64 -5.38
C MET A 29 7.64 8.83 -6.32
N LEU A 30 6.82 9.80 -5.90
CA LEU A 30 6.52 10.97 -6.73
C LEU A 30 7.75 11.86 -6.96
N ALA A 31 8.58 12.04 -5.93
CA ALA A 31 9.82 12.79 -6.02
C ALA A 31 10.79 12.17 -7.04
N SER A 32 10.86 10.83 -7.09
CA SER A 32 11.69 10.13 -8.06
C SER A 32 11.24 10.37 -9.50
N LEU A 33 9.93 10.47 -9.75
CA LEU A 33 9.40 10.82 -11.08
C LEU A 33 9.81 12.23 -11.50
N ALA A 34 9.85 13.15 -10.54
CA ALA A 34 10.32 14.51 -10.76
C ALA A 34 11.82 14.53 -11.08
N ALA A 35 12.60 13.72 -10.37
CA ALA A 35 14.06 13.66 -10.53
C ALA A 35 14.49 12.98 -11.84
N VAL A 36 13.63 12.12 -12.41
CA VAL A 36 13.89 11.44 -13.69
C VAL A 36 13.67 12.38 -14.87
N GLY A 37 14.77 12.72 -15.55
CA GLY A 37 14.78 13.50 -16.79
C GLY A 37 15.33 12.72 -18.00
N ARG A 38 15.09 13.25 -19.21
CA ARG A 38 15.77 12.81 -20.44
C ARG A 38 17.08 13.56 -20.58
N GLY A 39 18.20 12.84 -20.56
CA GLY A 39 19.50 13.39 -20.92
C GLY A 39 19.76 13.40 -22.43
N PRO A 40 20.86 14.04 -22.87
CA PRO A 40 21.35 13.95 -24.24
C PRO A 40 21.56 12.48 -24.65
N ALA A 41 21.16 12.11 -25.87
CA ALA A 41 21.19 10.74 -26.40
C ALA A 41 20.21 9.74 -25.77
N GLY A 42 19.14 10.20 -25.11
CA GLY A 42 18.05 9.32 -24.66
C GLY A 42 18.35 8.51 -23.39
N LYS A 43 19.47 8.80 -22.71
CA LYS A 43 19.79 8.22 -21.41
C LYS A 43 18.92 8.84 -20.31
N LEU A 44 18.50 8.03 -19.34
CA LEU A 44 17.86 8.51 -18.11
C LEU A 44 18.91 9.20 -17.25
N VAL A 45 18.66 10.46 -16.88
CA VAL A 45 19.53 11.22 -15.98
C VAL A 45 18.71 11.63 -14.78
N PHE A 46 19.25 11.39 -13.59
CA PHE A 46 18.69 11.92 -12.35
C PHE A 46 19.22 13.33 -12.15
N ALA A 47 18.33 14.32 -12.26
CA ALA A 47 18.66 15.71 -12.05
C ALA A 47 17.81 16.25 -10.90
N TRP A 48 18.48 16.85 -9.91
CA TRP A 48 17.78 17.59 -8.87
C TRP A 48 17.12 18.82 -9.47
N ASN A 49 15.82 18.97 -9.25
CA ASN A 49 15.06 20.15 -9.68
C ASN A 49 14.18 20.64 -8.54
N GLY A 50 13.71 21.88 -8.64
CA GLY A 50 12.84 22.48 -7.63
C GLY A 50 11.49 21.76 -7.44
N TRP A 51 11.08 20.92 -8.40
CA TRP A 51 9.85 20.13 -8.30
C TRP A 51 10.00 18.88 -7.44
N VAL A 52 11.21 18.34 -7.26
CA VAL A 52 11.48 17.17 -6.40
C VAL A 52 10.93 17.36 -4.98
N PRO A 53 11.30 18.42 -4.22
CA PRO A 53 10.78 18.61 -2.86
C PRO A 53 9.27 18.89 -2.85
N VAL A 54 8.74 19.57 -3.88
CA VAL A 54 7.30 19.87 -3.98
C VAL A 54 6.49 18.59 -4.17
N LEU A 55 6.92 17.71 -5.07
CA LEU A 55 6.25 16.43 -5.33
C LEU A 55 6.44 15.44 -4.18
N PHE A 56 7.61 15.46 -3.51
CA PHE A 56 7.83 14.72 -2.28
C PHE A 56 6.83 15.10 -1.19
N ALA A 57 6.70 16.42 -0.94
CA ALA A 57 5.78 16.95 0.05
C ALA A 57 4.33 16.61 -0.31
N ALA A 58 3.92 16.81 -1.56
CA ALA A 58 2.58 16.49 -2.04
C ALA A 58 2.23 15.01 -1.85
N GLY A 59 3.13 14.10 -2.23
CA GLY A 59 2.93 12.65 -2.04
C GLY A 59 2.87 12.26 -0.57
N SER A 60 3.71 12.85 0.27
CA SER A 60 3.70 12.61 1.72
C SER A 60 2.40 13.10 2.37
N VAL A 61 1.91 14.27 1.99
CA VAL A 61 0.62 14.78 2.48
C VAL A 61 -0.53 13.88 2.03
N LEU A 62 -0.53 13.39 0.79
CA LEU A 62 -1.54 12.45 0.30
C LEU A 62 -1.53 11.13 1.08
N GLY A 63 -0.36 10.57 1.32
CA GLY A 63 -0.20 9.35 2.15
C GLY A 63 -0.70 9.55 3.58
N TRP A 64 -0.45 10.73 4.16
CA TRP A 64 -0.91 11.07 5.49
C TRP A 64 -2.44 11.20 5.55
N ILE A 65 -3.04 11.88 4.56
CA ILE A 65 -4.51 12.00 4.43
C ILE A 65 -5.15 10.62 4.28
N PHE A 66 -4.56 9.73 3.50
CA PHE A 66 -5.04 8.34 3.34
C PHE A 66 -5.10 7.59 4.66
N TRP A 67 -4.03 7.64 5.47
CA TRP A 67 -4.02 6.99 6.78
C TRP A 67 -5.04 7.61 7.75
N LYS A 68 -5.20 8.94 7.74
CA LYS A 68 -6.29 9.61 8.49
C LYS A 68 -7.67 9.09 8.07
N LEU A 69 -7.91 8.88 6.78
CA LEU A 69 -9.16 8.31 6.26
C LEU A 69 -9.35 6.86 6.70
N ILE A 70 -8.31 6.03 6.66
CA ILE A 70 -8.35 4.64 7.14
C ILE A 70 -8.77 4.59 8.61
N TRP A 71 -8.07 5.33 9.48
CA TRP A 71 -8.37 5.30 10.92
C TRP A 71 -9.74 5.89 11.24
N ARG A 72 -10.18 6.91 10.47
CA ARG A 72 -11.55 7.43 10.57
C ARG A 72 -12.59 6.38 10.16
N ALA A 73 -12.35 5.62 9.09
CA ALA A 73 -13.26 4.56 8.66
C ALA A 73 -13.28 3.34 9.60
N GLN A 74 -12.21 3.13 10.38
CA GLN A 74 -12.18 2.10 11.42
C GLN A 74 -12.95 2.53 12.69
N SER A 75 -12.86 3.79 13.07
CA SER A 75 -13.56 4.33 14.25
C SER A 75 -15.05 4.59 13.98
N ASP A 76 -15.40 5.01 12.76
CA ASP A 76 -16.75 5.34 12.36
C ASP A 76 -17.30 4.30 11.36
N LYS A 77 -18.30 3.52 11.78
CA LYS A 77 -18.91 2.45 10.96
C LYS A 77 -19.86 2.97 9.88
N THR A 78 -19.95 4.28 9.68
CA THR A 78 -20.84 4.91 8.70
C THR A 78 -20.50 4.52 7.25
N LEU A 79 -21.53 4.23 6.44
CA LEU A 79 -21.39 3.86 5.01
C LEU A 79 -20.70 4.96 4.17
N ALA A 80 -20.89 6.23 4.53
CA ALA A 80 -20.25 7.37 3.88
C ALA A 80 -18.71 7.33 4.01
N SER A 81 -18.20 7.01 5.20
CA SER A 81 -16.75 6.89 5.47
C SER A 81 -16.11 5.76 4.63
N ARG A 82 -16.82 4.64 4.46
CA ARG A 82 -16.37 3.52 3.60
C ARG A 82 -16.33 3.90 2.12
N ARG A 83 -17.36 4.58 1.61
CA ARG A 83 -17.37 5.07 0.22
C ARG A 83 -16.27 6.09 -0.03
N GLN A 84 -16.03 7.00 0.90
CA GLN A 84 -14.93 7.97 0.78
C GLN A 84 -13.57 7.28 0.75
N LEU A 85 -13.35 6.27 1.61
CA LEU A 85 -12.12 5.48 1.60
C LEU A 85 -11.95 4.72 0.26
N GLN A 86 -13.00 4.08 -0.25
CA GLN A 86 -12.97 3.37 -1.54
C GLN A 86 -12.65 4.32 -2.70
N ALA A 87 -13.29 5.50 -2.74
CA ALA A 87 -13.03 6.50 -3.77
C ALA A 87 -11.58 7.01 -3.70
N PHE A 88 -11.08 7.30 -2.50
CA PHE A 88 -9.70 7.78 -2.32
C PHE A 88 -8.66 6.70 -2.59
N ALA A 89 -8.94 5.45 -2.21
CA ALA A 89 -8.11 4.30 -2.56
C ALA A 89 -8.08 4.07 -4.08
N GLY A 90 -9.22 4.19 -4.76
CA GLY A 90 -9.30 4.15 -6.22
C GLY A 90 -8.47 5.26 -6.88
N PHE A 91 -8.57 6.49 -6.37
CA PHE A 91 -7.76 7.62 -6.82
C PHE A 91 -6.25 7.36 -6.64
N LEU A 92 -5.82 6.90 -5.47
CA LEU A 92 -4.43 6.51 -5.21
C LEU A 92 -3.96 5.39 -6.13
N GLY A 93 -4.82 4.40 -6.39
CA GLY A 93 -4.57 3.31 -7.33
C GLY A 93 -4.32 3.82 -8.75
N LEU A 94 -5.15 4.75 -9.23
CA LEU A 94 -4.96 5.41 -10.54
C LEU A 94 -3.66 6.23 -10.59
N MET A 95 -3.35 6.96 -9.52
CA MET A 95 -2.10 7.70 -9.37
C MET A 95 -0.88 6.77 -9.43
N ALA A 96 -0.92 5.64 -8.73
CA ALA A 96 0.13 4.63 -8.77
C ALA A 96 0.29 4.02 -10.17
N MET A 97 -0.82 3.71 -10.84
CA MET A 97 -0.82 3.22 -12.22
C MET A 97 -0.18 4.23 -13.17
N GLY A 98 -0.55 5.51 -13.06
CA GLY A 98 0.04 6.59 -13.87
C GLY A 98 1.53 6.80 -13.58
N SER A 99 1.92 6.70 -12.32
CA SER A 99 3.31 6.80 -11.86
C SER A 99 4.17 5.68 -12.43
N PHE A 100 3.62 4.46 -12.53
CA PHE A 100 4.30 3.32 -13.15
C PHE A 100 4.29 3.38 -14.67
N ALA A 101 3.20 3.85 -15.28
CA ALA A 101 3.08 3.97 -16.73
C ALA A 101 3.97 5.08 -17.32
N TYR A 102 4.23 6.15 -16.57
CA TYR A 102 5.01 7.28 -17.04
C TYR A 102 6.44 6.89 -17.48
N PRO A 103 7.22 6.12 -16.68
CA PRO A 103 8.52 5.59 -17.11
C PRO A 103 8.49 4.78 -18.42
N LEU A 104 7.41 4.03 -18.69
CA LEU A 104 7.30 3.20 -19.89
C LEU A 104 7.34 4.01 -21.18
N ARG A 105 6.96 5.30 -21.13
CA ARG A 105 7.06 6.22 -22.27
C ARG A 105 8.50 6.46 -22.73
N PHE A 106 9.48 6.19 -21.86
CA PHE A 106 10.91 6.34 -22.16
C PHE A 106 11.55 5.06 -22.70
N LEU A 107 10.85 3.92 -22.65
CA LEU A 107 11.36 2.65 -23.14
C LEU A 107 11.16 2.49 -24.65
N GLN A 108 12.19 1.94 -25.31
CA GLN A 108 12.14 1.44 -26.68
C GLN A 108 11.07 0.35 -26.81
N ALA A 109 10.42 0.27 -27.96
CA ALA A 109 9.30 -0.65 -28.18
C ALA A 109 9.68 -2.11 -27.94
N GLU A 110 10.91 -2.54 -28.30
CA GLU A 110 11.34 -3.92 -28.09
C GLU A 110 11.41 -4.30 -26.61
N ARG A 111 11.78 -3.35 -25.73
CA ARG A 111 11.94 -3.61 -24.29
C ARG A 111 10.64 -3.54 -23.50
N ARG A 112 9.57 -2.96 -24.07
CA ARG A 112 8.28 -2.82 -23.36
C ARG A 112 7.68 -4.18 -23.04
N HIS A 113 7.80 -5.13 -23.96
CA HIS A 113 7.24 -6.47 -23.78
C HIS A 113 7.89 -7.22 -22.60
N ASP A 114 9.22 -7.14 -22.48
CA ASP A 114 9.97 -7.73 -21.35
C ASP A 114 9.49 -7.15 -20.00
N VAL A 115 9.26 -5.84 -19.94
CA VAL A 115 8.76 -5.18 -18.73
C VAL A 115 7.35 -5.63 -18.38
N PHE A 116 6.45 -5.73 -19.37
CA PHE A 116 5.10 -6.23 -19.13
C PHE A 116 5.08 -7.69 -18.66
N PHE A 117 5.94 -8.54 -19.21
CA PHE A 117 6.10 -9.92 -18.74
C PHE A 117 6.59 -9.99 -17.29
N GLY A 118 7.64 -9.22 -16.96
CA GLY A 118 8.15 -9.13 -15.60
C GLY A 118 7.09 -8.61 -14.61
N LEU A 119 6.34 -7.58 -15.00
CA LEU A 119 5.25 -7.04 -14.19
C LEU A 119 4.12 -8.07 -13.99
N GLY A 120 3.70 -8.74 -15.06
CA GLY A 120 2.68 -9.78 -15.00
C GLY A 120 3.09 -10.92 -14.07
N LEU A 121 4.34 -11.38 -14.17
CA LEU A 121 4.89 -12.40 -13.28
C LEU A 121 4.91 -11.93 -11.82
N ALA A 122 5.34 -10.69 -11.56
CA ALA A 122 5.35 -10.13 -10.22
C ALA A 122 3.94 -10.08 -9.60
N ILE A 123 2.92 -9.70 -10.38
CA ILE A 123 1.52 -9.70 -9.94
C ILE A 123 1.07 -11.11 -9.56
N VAL A 124 1.39 -12.12 -10.37
CA VAL A 124 1.04 -13.53 -10.10
C VAL A 124 1.69 -14.00 -8.80
N VAL A 125 2.99 -13.75 -8.62
CA VAL A 125 3.74 -14.14 -7.42
C VAL A 125 3.16 -13.46 -6.18
N LEU A 126 2.98 -12.14 -6.20
CA LEU A 126 2.43 -11.39 -5.07
C LEU A 126 1.00 -11.86 -4.72
N SER A 127 0.17 -12.15 -5.72
CA SER A 127 -1.17 -12.68 -5.52
C SER A 127 -1.14 -14.06 -4.86
N ALA A 128 -0.23 -14.94 -5.31
CA ALA A 128 -0.05 -16.26 -4.70
C ALA A 128 0.37 -16.16 -3.23
N PHE A 129 1.32 -15.28 -2.90
CA PHE A 129 1.71 -15.02 -1.51
C PHE A 129 0.57 -14.44 -0.67
N GLY A 130 -0.21 -13.50 -1.21
CA GLY A 130 -1.38 -12.95 -0.53
C GLY A 130 -2.42 -14.02 -0.20
N VAL A 131 -2.70 -14.92 -1.15
CA VAL A 131 -3.59 -16.07 -0.93
C VAL A 131 -3.02 -17.02 0.12
N LEU A 132 -1.71 -17.27 0.09
CA LEU A 132 -1.06 -18.15 1.06
C LEU A 132 -1.19 -17.60 2.48
N ILE A 133 -0.86 -16.31 2.69
CA ILE A 133 -1.01 -15.63 3.98
C ILE A 133 -2.45 -15.70 4.47
N TYR A 134 -3.42 -15.41 3.59
CA TYR A 134 -4.84 -15.49 3.92
C TYR A 134 -5.25 -16.91 4.37
N LYS A 135 -4.81 -17.94 3.65
CA LYS A 135 -5.08 -19.33 4.03
C LYS A 135 -4.45 -19.70 5.37
N THR A 136 -3.22 -19.25 5.63
CA THR A 136 -2.54 -19.48 6.91
C THR A 136 -3.30 -18.83 8.07
N ILE A 137 -3.71 -17.57 7.94
CA ILE A 137 -4.48 -16.87 8.98
C ILE A 137 -5.79 -17.62 9.25
N ARG A 138 -6.55 -17.94 8.20
CA ARG A 138 -7.83 -18.64 8.34
C ARG A 138 -7.69 -20.03 8.93
N TRP A 139 -6.60 -20.74 8.60
CA TRP A 139 -6.32 -22.06 9.17
C TRP A 139 -6.03 -21.97 10.66
N VAL A 140 -5.25 -20.98 11.10
CA VAL A 140 -4.98 -20.74 12.53
C VAL A 140 -6.27 -20.39 13.29
N GLU A 141 -7.12 -19.51 12.75
CA GLU A 141 -8.41 -19.14 13.36
C GLU A 141 -9.37 -20.33 13.48
N SER A 142 -9.34 -21.28 12.54
CA SER A 142 -10.20 -22.47 12.59
C SER A 142 -9.79 -23.51 13.63
N GLY A 143 -8.58 -23.38 14.21
CA GLY A 143 -8.04 -24.30 15.21
C GLY A 143 -8.32 -23.88 16.66
N GLU A 144 -8.87 -22.69 16.91
CA GLU A 144 -9.27 -22.28 18.26
C GLU A 144 -10.63 -22.90 18.62
N PRO A 145 -10.71 -23.76 19.65
CA PRO A 145 -11.99 -24.22 20.18
C PRO A 145 -12.82 -23.01 20.62
N LYS A 146 -14.13 -23.03 20.35
CA LYS A 146 -15.04 -22.04 20.95
C LYS A 146 -15.04 -22.26 22.46
N ASP A 147 -14.29 -21.43 23.18
CA ASP A 147 -14.34 -21.35 24.65
C ASP A 147 -15.79 -21.04 25.07
N GLY A 148 -16.57 -22.08 25.39
CA GLY A 148 -17.99 -21.94 25.75
C GLY A 148 -18.86 -23.21 25.72
N GLU A 149 -18.40 -24.32 25.13
CA GLU A 149 -19.14 -25.60 25.15
C GLU A 149 -18.44 -26.64 26.06
N SER A 150 -18.31 -26.32 27.34
CA SER A 150 -17.91 -27.30 28.35
C SER A 150 -18.51 -26.95 29.71
N GLU A 151 -19.81 -27.20 29.87
CA GLU A 151 -20.51 -27.52 31.13
C GLU A 151 -22.04 -27.44 30.94
N SER A 152 -22.65 -28.42 30.26
CA SER A 152 -24.10 -28.67 30.41
C SER A 152 -24.52 -30.07 29.96
N ASP A 153 -23.63 -31.07 30.01
CA ASP A 153 -24.00 -32.48 29.80
C ASP A 153 -23.60 -33.29 31.03
N GLY A 154 -24.19 -32.93 32.16
CA GLY A 154 -23.98 -33.57 33.45
C GLY A 154 -25.19 -33.43 34.35
N GLU A 155 -26.34 -33.96 33.93
CA GLU A 155 -27.43 -34.42 34.81
C GLU A 155 -28.06 -35.70 34.26
#